data_AF-A0A1I4P374-F1
#
_entry.id   AF-A0A1I4P374-F1
#
_cell.length_a   1.000
_cell.length_b   1.000
_cell.length_c   1.000
_cell.angle_alpha   90.00
_cell.angle_beta   90.00
_cell.angle_gamma   90.00
#
_symmetry.space_group_name_H-M   'P 1'
#
loop_
_entity.id
_entity.type
_entity.pdbx_description
1 polymer ?
#
loop_
_entity_poly.entity_id
_entity_poly.type
_entity_poly.pdbx_seq_one_letter_code
_entity_poly.pdbx_strand_id
1 'polypeptide(L)' 'MGRGLEAWIPIGMPALGGLAGVIWVNAFKMDFINPVLGIGGGIVLGWIAGRIILKLMQRRR' A
#
# COMPACT_ATOMS: atom_id res chain seq x y z
N MET A 1 -16.52 -1.99 -16.54
CA MET A 1 -16.25 -1.72 -15.11
C MET A 1 -15.05 -0.80 -14.82
N GLY A 2 -14.47 -0.08 -15.80
CA GLY A 2 -13.05 0.35 -15.71
C GLY A 2 -12.67 1.64 -14.97
N ARG A 3 -13.55 2.62 -14.73
CA ARG A 3 -13.11 3.93 -14.17
C ARG A 3 -13.03 3.97 -12.64
N GLY A 4 -13.95 3.29 -11.94
CA GLY A 4 -14.02 3.34 -10.49
C GLY A 4 -12.83 2.65 -9.81
N LEU A 5 -12.40 1.51 -10.35
CA LEU A 5 -11.30 0.72 -9.79
C LEU A 5 -9.95 1.40 -10.01
N GLU A 6 -9.71 1.94 -11.21
CA GLU A 6 -8.52 2.74 -11.53
C GLU A 6 -8.43 4.02 -10.68
N ALA A 7 -9.57 4.68 -10.42
CA ALA A 7 -9.64 5.86 -9.56
C ALA A 7 -9.42 5.54 -8.07
N TRP A 8 -9.81 4.34 -7.64
CA TRP A 8 -9.64 3.91 -6.24
C TRP A 8 -8.21 3.46 -5.93
N ILE A 9 -7.51 2.81 -6.85
CA ILE A 9 -6.14 2.30 -6.63
C ILE A 9 -5.17 3.32 -5.98
N PRO A 10 -5.06 4.59 -6.44
CA PRO A 10 -4.10 5.54 -5.86
C PRO A 10 -4.45 5.96 -4.42
N ILE A 11 -5.67 5.71 -3.94
CA ILE A 11 -6.13 6.04 -2.58
C ILE A 11 -6.19 4.76 -1.72
N GLY A 12 -6.77 3.70 -2.27
CA GLY A 12 -6.98 2.43 -1.60
C GLY A 12 -5.70 1.64 -1.34
N MET A 13 -4.78 1.58 -2.32
CA MET A 13 -3.54 0.83 -2.15
C MET A 13 -2.62 1.38 -1.06
N PRO A 14 -2.38 2.71 -0.96
CA PRO A 14 -1.64 3.26 0.17
C PRO A 14 -2.30 2.97 1.51
N ALA A 15 -3.64 3.07 1.60
CA ALA A 15 -4.37 2.78 2.83
C ALA A 15 -4.25 1.31 3.24
N LEU A 16 -4.37 0.38 2.29
CA LEU A 16 -4.15 -1.05 2.53
C LEU A 16 -2.70 -1.35 2.94
N GLY A 17 -1.74 -0.69 2.30
CA GLY A 17 -0.33 -0.77 2.67
C GLY A 17 -0.07 -0.28 4.09
N GLY A 18 -0.69 0.83 4.49
CA GLY A 18 -0.62 1.34 5.86
C GLY A 18 -1.26 0.39 6.88
N LEU A 19 -2.43 -0.18 6.57
CA LEU A 19 -3.06 -1.20 7.41
C LEU A 19 -2.19 -2.44 7.57
N ALA A 20 -1.57 -2.92 6.49
CA ALA A 20 -0.61 -4.02 6.55
C ALA A 20 0.59 -3.69 7.43
N GLY A 21 1.10 -2.46 7.34
CA GLY A 21 2.16 -1.95 8.22
C GLY A 21 1.75 -1.90 9.69
N VAL A 22 0.52 -1.48 9.98
CA VAL A 22 -0.04 -1.49 11.36
C VAL A 22 -0.14 -2.92 11.90
N ILE A 23 -0.66 -3.86 11.10
CA ILE A 23 -0.77 -5.28 11.47
C ILE A 23 0.62 -5.84 11.75
N TRP A 24 1.58 -5.58 10.85
CA TRP A 24 2.95 -6.08 10.97
C TRP A 24 3.64 -5.59 12.24
N VAL A 25 3.58 -4.28 12.51
CA VAL A 25 4.17 -3.68 13.71
C VAL A 25 3.50 -4.21 15.00
N ASN A 26 2.20 -4.49 14.96
CA ASN A 26 1.50 -5.08 16.11
C ASN A 26 1.77 -6.58 16.30
N ALA A 27 2.11 -7.31 15.24
CA ALA A 27 2.51 -8.72 15.33
C ALA A 27 3.94 -8.87 15.88
N PHE A 28 4.84 -7.93 15.57
CA PHE A 28 6.27 -7.99 15.92
C PHE A 28 6.70 -6.85 16.84
N LYS A 29 5.98 -6.64 17.95
CA LYS A 29 6.16 -5.49 18.85
C LYS A 29 7.56 -5.33 19.43
N MET A 30 8.35 -6.41 19.52
CA MET A 30 9.67 -6.42 20.16
C MET A 30 10.83 -6.08 19.20
N ASP A 31 10.61 -6.09 17.88
CA ASP A 31 11.67 -5.93 16.87
C ASP A 31 11.75 -4.50 16.29
N PHE A 32 10.81 -3.63 16.65
CA PHE A 32 10.72 -2.28 16.07
C PHE A 32 11.28 -1.20 17.00
N ILE A 33 12.42 -0.61 16.59
CA ILE A 33 12.96 0.62 17.20
C ILE A 33 11.99 1.80 17.02
N ASN A 34 11.30 1.86 15.87
CA ASN A 34 10.28 2.86 15.60
C ASN A 34 9.11 2.28 14.76
N PRO A 35 7.91 2.13 15.35
CA PRO A 35 6.73 1.60 14.67
C PRO A 35 6.27 2.45 13.48
N VAL A 36 6.57 3.75 13.48
CA VAL A 36 6.24 4.67 12.39
C VAL A 36 6.94 4.28 11.09
N LEU A 37 8.15 3.71 11.16
CA LEU A 37 8.86 3.23 9.97
C LEU A 37 8.19 2.02 9.33
N GLY A 38 7.64 1.10 10.13
CA GLY A 38 6.89 -0.05 9.62
C GLY A 38 5.57 0.37 8.95
N ILE A 39 4.82 1.27 9.59
CA ILE A 39 3.57 1.79 9.06
C ILE A 39 3.83 2.65 7.81
N GLY A 40 4.75 3.60 7.89
CA GLY A 40 5.14 4.48 6.79
C GLY A 40 5.70 3.70 5.60
N GLY A 41 6.55 2.70 5.86
CA GLY A 41 7.04 1.77 4.84
C GLY A 41 5.90 1.02 4.15
N GLY A 42 4.92 0.53 4.92
CA GLY A 42 3.71 -0.09 4.39
C GLY A 42 2.92 0.83 3.44
N ILE A 43 2.69 2.09 3.84
CA ILE A 43 1.98 3.09 3.00
C ILE A 43 2.72 3.33 1.69
N VAL A 44 4.04 3.53 1.75
CA VAL A 44 4.87 3.78 0.57
C VAL A 44 4.88 2.55 -0.35
N LEU A 45 5.01 1.34 0.20
CA LEU A 45 4.94 0.10 -0.58
C LEU A 45 3.57 -0.07 -1.25
N GLY A 46 2.48 0.22 -0.53
CA GLY A 46 1.13 0.22 -1.09
C GLY A 46 1.01 1.20 -2.26
N TRP A 47 1.51 2.42 -2.11
CA TRP A 47 1.52 3.41 -3.19
C TRP A 47 2.32 2.95 -4.42
N ILE A 48 3.52 2.42 -4.22
CA ILE A 48 4.36 1.88 -5.31
C ILE A 48 3.65 0.72 -6.01
N ALA A 49 3.08 -0.22 -5.25
CA ALA A 49 2.33 -1.35 -5.80
C ALA A 49 1.13 -0.87 -6.64
N GLY A 50 0.36 0.11 -6.14
CA GLY A 50 -0.74 0.73 -6.87
C GLY A 50 -0.31 1.38 -8.20
N ARG A 51 0.83 2.09 -8.20
CA ARG A 51 1.42 2.67 -9.42
C ARG A 51 1.81 1.60 -10.44
N ILE A 52 2.43 0.50 -9.98
CA ILE A 52 2.82 -0.62 -10.85
C ILE A 52 1.58 -1.27 -11.47
N ILE A 53 0.55 -1.52 -10.66
CA ILE A 53 -0.70 -2.15 -11.11
C ILE A 53 -1.39 -1.27 -12.16
N LEU A 54 -1.51 0.04 -11.92
CA LEU A 54 -2.07 0.97 -12.91
C LEU A 54 -1.25 0.99 -14.20
N LYS A 55 0.07 1.00 -14.11
CA LYS A 55 0.96 0.98 -15.29
C LYS A 55 0.81 -0.31 -16.09
N LEU A 56 0.63 -1.46 -15.42
CA LEU A 56 0.38 -2.75 -16.07
C LEU A 56 -1.00 -2.80 -16.73
N MET A 57 -2.02 -2.24 -16.08
CA MET A 57 -3.37 -2.14 -16.64
C MET A 57 -3.41 -1.25 -17.88
N GLN A 58 -2.74 -0.10 -17.84
CA GLN A 58 -2.63 0.82 -18.99
C GLN A 58 -1.88 0.19 -20.16
N ARG A 59 -0.85 -0.64 -19.90
CA ARG A 59 -0.12 -1.36 -20.95
C ARG A 59 -0.94 -2.42 -21.67
N ARG A 60 -2.02 -2.91 -21.06
CA ARG A 60 -2.89 -3.97 -21.58
C ARG A 60 -4.07 -3.41 -22.39
N ARG A 61 -4.24 -2.09 -22.45
CA ARG A 61 -5.35 -1.39 -23.09
C ARG A 61 -4.87 -0.70 -24.35
#